data_AF-A0A836USI3-F1
#
_entry.id   AF-A0A836USI3-F1
#
_cell.length_a   1.000
_cell.length_b   1.000
_cell.length_c   1.000
_cell.angle_alpha   90.00
_cell.angle_beta   90.00
_cell.angle_gamma   90.00
#
_symmetry.space_group_name_H-M   'P 1'
#
loop_
_entity.id
_entity.type
_entity.pdbx_description
1 polymer ?
#
loop_
_entity_poly.entity_id
_entity_poly.type
_entity_poly.pdbx_seq_one_letter_code
_entity_poly.pdbx_strand_id
1 'polypeptide(L)'
;MLTQARTTSLPFAASSGYFDQRSASAKTGLHLLMAAMSSMFFLFLLSYILRSQVSDWEALSEPWQPLAQTGQLWFNSALLVVASISLELARRSIRQPDHGHSRELLLLAGLSSFGFLVGQLVFWNFLTSRGFFAGSNPANAFFFLLTGLHALHLIGGLVAWIVATVRLSRQRRQPTEEGLALTKLSIELCTTYWHFLLVVWMFLFALLSSSPSTYAAIAKFCGLGD
;
A
#
# COMPACT_ATOMS: atom_id res chain seq x y z
N MET A 1 10.78 11.40 67.84
CA MET A 1 9.50 11.14 67.17
C MET A 1 9.68 11.36 65.68
N LEU A 2 9.55 10.29 64.91
CA LEU A 2 9.78 10.20 63.47
C LEU A 2 8.54 10.66 62.70
N THR A 3 8.68 11.49 61.67
CA THR A 3 7.77 11.43 60.51
C THR A 3 8.51 11.88 59.25
N GLN A 4 9.17 10.91 58.61
CA GLN A 4 9.72 11.08 57.26
C GLN A 4 8.57 11.21 56.26
N ALA A 5 8.63 12.25 55.43
CA ALA A 5 7.68 12.49 54.35
C ALA A 5 7.68 11.32 53.35
N ARG A 6 6.49 10.77 53.14
CA ARG A 6 6.20 9.72 52.17
C ARG A 6 6.44 10.26 50.75
N THR A 7 7.51 9.83 50.10
CA THR A 7 7.76 10.07 48.68
C THR A 7 6.73 9.32 47.84
N THR A 8 5.75 10.04 47.30
CA THR A 8 4.76 9.51 46.36
C THR A 8 5.40 9.35 44.98
N SER A 9 6.11 8.26 44.76
CA SER A 9 6.69 7.91 43.45
C SER A 9 5.67 7.17 42.58
N LEU A 10 4.72 7.88 41.95
CA LEU A 10 3.89 7.30 40.88
C LEU A 10 3.60 8.31 39.75
N PRO A 11 4.47 8.37 38.72
CA PRO A 11 4.03 8.79 37.38
C PRO A 11 4.27 7.75 36.27
N PHE A 12 5.08 6.70 36.48
CA PHE A 12 5.53 5.84 35.38
C PHE A 12 4.46 4.86 34.87
N ALA A 13 3.66 4.27 35.77
CA ALA A 13 2.68 3.25 35.40
C ALA A 13 1.50 3.79 34.54
N ALA A 14 1.12 5.06 34.73
CA ALA A 14 0.05 5.68 33.95
C ALA A 14 0.46 5.94 32.48
N SER A 15 1.75 6.23 32.23
CA SER A 15 2.27 6.47 30.88
C SER A 15 2.25 5.20 30.02
N SER A 16 2.68 4.05 30.57
CA SER A 16 2.72 2.77 29.85
C SER A 16 1.33 2.33 29.37
N GLY A 17 0.32 2.37 30.26
CA GLY A 17 -1.05 1.96 29.91
C GLY A 17 -1.68 2.83 28.82
N TYR A 18 -1.39 4.13 28.82
CA TYR A 18 -1.86 5.06 27.78
C TYR A 18 -1.26 4.74 26.39
N PHE A 19 0.04 4.45 26.31
CA PHE A 19 0.69 4.10 25.04
C PHE A 19 0.21 2.76 24.49
N ASP A 20 0.00 1.76 25.35
CA ASP A 20 -0.51 0.45 24.96
C ASP A 20 -1.94 0.53 24.41
N GLN A 21 -2.81 1.28 25.10
CA GLN A 21 -4.18 1.50 24.63
C GLN A 21 -4.21 2.26 23.30
N ARG A 22 -3.39 3.31 23.15
CA ARG A 22 -3.28 4.08 21.90
C ARG A 22 -2.74 3.22 20.74
N SER A 23 -1.75 2.37 21.01
CA SER A 23 -1.18 1.43 20.05
C SER A 23 -2.23 0.42 19.58
N ALA A 24 -2.98 -0.15 20.52
CA ALA A 24 -4.07 -1.09 20.22
C ALA A 24 -5.16 -0.43 19.36
N SER A 25 -5.66 0.75 19.76
CA SER A 25 -6.68 1.48 18.99
C SER A 25 -6.22 1.83 17.57
N ALA A 26 -4.96 2.27 17.41
CA ALA A 26 -4.40 2.59 16.10
C ALA A 26 -4.30 1.36 15.19
N LYS A 27 -3.86 0.21 15.73
CA LYS A 27 -3.79 -1.07 14.99
C LYS A 27 -5.16 -1.57 14.59
N THR A 28 -6.14 -1.51 15.50
CA THR A 28 -7.53 -1.89 15.20
C THR A 28 -8.11 -0.99 14.10
N GLY A 29 -7.90 0.32 14.18
CA GLY A 29 -8.35 1.26 13.14
C GLY A 29 -7.73 0.95 11.77
N LEU A 30 -6.44 0.61 11.73
CA LEU A 30 -5.76 0.20 10.50
C LEU A 30 -6.35 -1.10 9.93
N HIS A 31 -6.59 -2.11 10.75
CA HIS A 31 -7.17 -3.37 10.30
C HIS A 31 -8.60 -3.19 9.75
N LEU A 32 -9.41 -2.36 10.39
CA LEU A 32 -10.75 -2.02 9.90
C LEU A 32 -10.67 -1.32 8.54
N LEU A 33 -9.75 -0.37 8.38
CA LEU A 33 -9.50 0.29 7.09
C LEU A 33 -9.09 -0.73 6.01
N MET A 34 -8.14 -1.61 6.33
CA MET A 34 -7.68 -2.71 5.46
C MET A 34 -8.82 -3.64 5.04
N ALA A 35 -9.68 -4.03 5.98
CA ALA A 35 -10.85 -4.86 5.70
C ALA A 35 -11.84 -4.14 4.76
N ALA A 36 -12.11 -2.86 5.00
CA ALA A 36 -12.99 -2.05 4.16
C ALA A 36 -12.45 -1.91 2.72
N MET A 37 -11.15 -1.59 2.58
CA MET A 37 -10.51 -1.52 1.26
C MET A 37 -10.53 -2.87 0.56
N SER A 38 -10.28 -3.97 1.29
CA SER A 38 -10.29 -5.33 0.72
C SER A 38 -11.67 -5.69 0.17
N SER A 39 -12.72 -5.42 0.94
CA SER A 39 -14.12 -5.64 0.51
C SER A 39 -14.44 -4.83 -0.75
N MET A 40 -14.07 -3.55 -0.76
CA MET A 40 -14.27 -2.68 -1.92
C MET A 40 -13.55 -3.19 -3.16
N PHE A 41 -12.25 -3.52 -3.09
CA PHE A 41 -11.51 -4.09 -4.22
C PHE A 41 -12.12 -5.42 -4.67
N PHE A 42 -12.48 -6.30 -3.74
CA PHE A 42 -13.10 -7.58 -4.04
C PHE A 42 -14.39 -7.43 -4.86
N LEU A 43 -15.26 -6.49 -4.49
CA LEU A 43 -16.48 -6.22 -5.25
C LEU A 43 -16.20 -5.70 -6.67
N PHE A 44 -15.21 -4.83 -6.83
CA PHE A 44 -14.80 -4.37 -8.17
C PHE A 44 -14.17 -5.50 -9.00
N LEU A 45 -13.38 -6.37 -8.39
CA LEU A 45 -12.81 -7.55 -9.05
C LEU A 45 -13.91 -8.51 -9.51
N LEU A 46 -14.92 -8.75 -8.67
CA LEU A 46 -16.07 -9.57 -9.05
C LEU A 46 -16.83 -8.96 -10.23
N SER A 47 -17.08 -7.64 -10.18
CA SER A 47 -17.72 -6.92 -11.27
C SER A 47 -16.91 -7.01 -12.58
N TYR A 48 -15.58 -6.92 -12.50
CA TYR A 48 -14.68 -7.09 -13.64
C TYR A 48 -14.82 -8.49 -14.27
N ILE A 49 -14.76 -9.55 -13.46
CA ILE A 49 -14.84 -10.94 -13.94
C ILE A 49 -16.21 -11.23 -14.57
N LEU A 50 -17.29 -10.75 -13.97
CA LEU A 50 -18.65 -10.93 -14.51
C LEU A 50 -18.80 -10.20 -15.85
N ARG A 51 -18.27 -8.98 -15.95
CA ARG A 51 -18.37 -8.17 -17.17
C ARG A 51 -17.50 -8.73 -18.31
N SER A 52 -16.40 -9.41 -18.00
CA SER A 52 -15.52 -10.01 -18.99
C SER A 52 -16.11 -11.22 -19.71
N GLN A 53 -17.28 -11.72 -19.29
CA GLN A 53 -17.99 -12.83 -19.96
C GLN A 53 -18.88 -12.36 -21.12
N VAL A 54 -19.05 -11.04 -21.30
CA VAL A 54 -19.89 -10.48 -22.36
C VAL A 54 -19.05 -10.33 -23.64
N SER A 55 -19.66 -10.60 -24.80
CA SER A 55 -18.99 -10.69 -26.09
C SER A 55 -18.35 -9.40 -26.62
N ASP A 56 -18.64 -8.24 -26.02
CA ASP A 56 -18.03 -6.95 -26.34
C ASP A 56 -16.74 -6.66 -25.55
N TRP A 57 -16.26 -7.64 -24.78
CA TRP A 57 -15.05 -7.50 -23.97
C TRP A 57 -13.77 -7.67 -24.81
N GLU A 58 -13.04 -6.57 -25.04
CA GLU A 58 -11.68 -6.64 -25.58
C GLU A 58 -10.67 -6.41 -24.45
N ALA A 59 -10.04 -7.47 -23.98
CA ALA A 59 -9.10 -7.42 -22.87
C ALA A 59 -7.77 -6.77 -23.29
N LEU A 60 -7.30 -5.74 -22.58
CA LEU A 60 -6.06 -4.98 -22.91
C LEU A 60 -4.79 -5.85 -23.08
N SER A 61 -4.82 -7.12 -22.64
CA SER A 61 -3.73 -8.10 -22.71
C SER A 61 -3.66 -8.86 -24.03
N GLU A 62 -4.51 -8.56 -25.02
CA GLU A 62 -4.39 -9.15 -26.36
C GLU A 62 -3.00 -8.86 -26.97
N PRO A 63 -2.43 -9.77 -27.79
CA PRO A 63 -1.05 -9.67 -28.30
C PRO A 63 -0.71 -8.37 -29.04
N TRP A 64 -1.71 -7.71 -29.63
CA TRP A 64 -1.56 -6.43 -30.35
C TRP A 64 -1.83 -5.19 -29.48
N GLN A 65 -2.18 -5.38 -28.22
CA GLN A 65 -2.54 -4.31 -27.30
C GLN A 65 -1.40 -3.95 -26.35
N PRO A 66 -1.37 -2.71 -25.84
CA PRO A 66 -0.22 -2.14 -25.14
C PRO A 66 0.22 -2.89 -23.86
N LEU A 67 -0.63 -3.72 -23.23
CA LEU A 67 -0.24 -4.53 -22.07
C LEU A 67 0.53 -5.81 -22.46
N ALA A 68 0.60 -6.19 -23.74
CA ALA A 68 1.41 -7.32 -24.21
C ALA A 68 2.92 -7.10 -23.95
N GLN A 69 3.37 -5.85 -23.88
CA GLN A 69 4.72 -5.48 -23.46
C GLN A 69 4.75 -5.17 -21.96
N THR A 70 4.76 -6.23 -21.14
CA THR A 70 4.67 -6.12 -19.67
C THR A 70 5.91 -5.50 -19.01
N GLY A 71 7.00 -5.24 -19.76
CA GLY A 71 8.27 -4.74 -19.21
C GLY A 71 8.14 -3.44 -18.41
N GLN A 72 7.34 -2.48 -18.88
CA GLN A 72 7.12 -1.22 -18.17
C GLN A 72 6.30 -1.39 -16.89
N LEU A 73 5.31 -2.29 -16.90
CA LEU A 73 4.50 -2.61 -15.72
C LEU A 73 5.32 -3.38 -14.68
N TRP A 74 6.20 -4.30 -15.10
CA TRP A 74 7.13 -4.98 -14.20
C TRP A 74 8.12 -4.03 -13.54
N PHE A 75 8.68 -3.08 -14.30
CA PHE A 75 9.53 -2.04 -13.73
C PHE A 75 8.77 -1.20 -12.69
N ASN A 76 7.52 -0.83 -13.00
CA ASN A 76 6.68 -0.09 -12.06
C ASN A 76 6.42 -0.90 -10.78
N SER A 77 6.00 -2.16 -10.91
CA SER A 77 5.79 -3.08 -9.77
C SER A 77 7.06 -3.28 -8.93
N ALA A 78 8.23 -3.35 -9.56
CA ALA A 78 9.50 -3.47 -8.86
C ALA A 78 9.77 -2.27 -7.94
N LEU A 79 9.39 -1.05 -8.33
CA LEU A 79 9.49 0.13 -7.46
C LEU A 79 8.63 -0.02 -6.20
N LEU A 80 7.42 -0.56 -6.33
CA LEU A 80 6.54 -0.78 -5.18
C LEU A 80 7.09 -1.86 -4.24
N VAL A 81 7.69 -2.92 -4.80
CA VAL A 81 8.39 -3.97 -4.02
C VAL A 81 9.59 -3.38 -3.27
N VAL A 82 10.42 -2.58 -3.95
CA VAL A 82 11.55 -1.87 -3.32
C VAL A 82 11.07 -0.96 -2.20
N ALA A 83 9.95 -0.25 -2.40
CA ALA A 83 9.38 0.60 -1.35
C ALA A 83 8.97 -0.20 -0.11
N SER A 84 8.33 -1.36 -0.33
CA SER A 84 7.89 -2.25 0.75
C SER A 84 9.07 -2.84 1.54
N ILE A 85 10.10 -3.33 0.83
CA ILE A 85 11.33 -3.84 1.46
C ILE A 85 12.04 -2.73 2.25
N SER A 86 12.13 -1.53 1.67
CA SER A 86 12.77 -0.37 2.31
C SER A 86 12.05 0.02 3.61
N LEU A 87 10.71 -0.01 3.63
CA LEU A 87 9.92 0.24 4.85
C LEU A 87 10.13 -0.83 5.92
N GLU A 88 10.18 -2.11 5.53
CA GLU A 88 10.45 -3.21 6.46
C GLU A 88 11.86 -3.11 7.05
N LEU A 89 12.85 -2.75 6.25
CA LEU A 89 14.21 -2.49 6.73
C LEU A 89 14.25 -1.27 7.67
N ALA A 90 13.51 -0.20 7.37
CA ALA A 90 13.41 0.97 8.25
C ALA A 90 12.79 0.60 9.61
N ARG A 91 11.74 -0.23 9.60
CA ARG A 91 11.08 -0.75 10.81
C ARG A 91 12.03 -1.58 11.67
N ARG A 92 12.91 -2.38 11.07
CA ARG A 92 13.93 -3.16 11.78
C ARG A 92 15.04 -2.28 12.33
N SER A 93 15.52 -1.32 11.54
CA SER A 93 16.60 -0.40 11.92
C SER A 93 16.24 0.46 13.14
N ILE A 94 15.00 0.94 13.25
CA ILE A 94 14.60 1.77 14.40
C ILE A 94 14.48 0.97 15.72
N ARG A 95 14.49 -0.37 15.66
CA ARG A 95 14.50 -1.25 16.85
C ARG A 95 15.91 -1.51 17.36
N GLN A 96 16.93 -1.40 16.54
CA GLN A 96 18.34 -1.60 16.92
C GLN A 96 18.95 -0.30 17.43
N PRO A 97 19.82 -0.27 18.45
CA PRO A 97 20.37 0.97 19.03
C PRO A 97 21.06 1.91 18.03
N ASP A 98 21.53 1.39 16.89
CA ASP A 98 22.18 2.15 15.82
C ASP A 98 21.19 2.57 14.71
N HIS A 99 20.26 3.47 15.05
CA HIS A 99 19.15 3.92 14.16
C HIS A 99 19.59 4.78 12.96
N GLY A 100 20.88 4.75 12.58
CA GLY A 100 21.52 5.64 11.60
C GLY A 100 20.89 5.61 10.21
N HIS A 101 20.39 4.45 9.76
CA HIS A 101 19.90 4.26 8.39
C HIS A 101 18.37 4.36 8.23
N SER A 102 17.60 4.45 9.32
CA SER A 102 16.12 4.43 9.25
C SER A 102 15.52 5.57 8.41
N ARG A 103 16.19 6.74 8.38
CA ARG A 103 15.75 7.90 7.60
C ARG A 103 15.96 7.69 6.10
N GLU A 104 17.11 7.18 5.71
CA GLU A 104 17.46 6.93 4.30
C GLU A 104 16.55 5.86 3.71
N LEU A 105 16.28 4.80 4.47
CA LEU A 105 15.35 3.73 4.07
C LEU A 105 13.90 4.24 3.91
N LEU A 106 13.45 5.12 4.80
CA LEU A 106 12.14 5.77 4.63
C LEU A 106 12.11 6.67 3.39
N LEU A 107 13.16 7.46 3.15
CA LEU A 107 13.26 8.31 1.95
C LEU A 107 13.27 7.49 0.66
N LEU A 108 14.01 6.38 0.65
CA LEU A 108 14.01 5.43 -0.46
C LEU A 108 12.61 4.87 -0.70
N ALA A 109 11.90 4.46 0.36
CA ALA A 109 10.53 3.96 0.23
C ALA A 109 9.57 5.00 -0.36
N GLY A 110 9.64 6.25 0.12
CA GLY A 110 8.84 7.35 -0.40
C GLY A 110 9.15 7.67 -1.87
N LEU A 111 10.44 7.72 -2.22
CA LEU A 111 10.88 8.01 -3.58
C LEU A 111 10.48 6.90 -4.56
N SER A 112 10.67 5.63 -4.20
CA SER A 112 10.23 4.50 -5.02
C SER A 112 8.71 4.51 -5.21
N SER A 113 7.95 4.84 -4.18
CA SER A 113 6.48 4.93 -4.27
C SER A 113 6.01 6.11 -5.11
N PHE A 114 6.71 7.24 -5.04
CA PHE A 114 6.45 8.36 -5.92
C PHE A 114 6.80 8.02 -7.38
N GLY A 115 7.91 7.32 -7.59
CA GLY A 115 8.29 6.75 -8.88
C GLY A 115 7.19 5.84 -9.43
N PHE A 116 6.53 5.06 -8.57
CA PHE A 116 5.41 4.23 -8.98
C PHE A 116 4.22 5.05 -9.49
N LEU A 117 3.84 6.11 -8.76
CA LEU A 117 2.76 7.01 -9.17
C LEU A 117 3.06 7.69 -10.51
N VAL A 118 4.30 8.16 -10.70
CA VAL A 118 4.74 8.75 -11.96
C VAL A 118 4.72 7.72 -13.08
N GLY A 119 5.22 6.51 -12.84
CA GLY A 119 5.16 5.40 -13.80
C GLY A 119 3.73 5.09 -14.24
N GLN A 120 2.79 5.10 -13.30
CA GLN A 120 1.37 4.88 -13.58
C GLN A 120 0.76 6.01 -14.42
N LEU A 121 1.09 7.28 -14.12
CA LEU A 121 0.65 8.44 -14.91
C LEU A 121 1.20 8.41 -16.33
N VAL A 122 2.48 8.05 -16.50
CA VAL A 122 3.09 7.89 -17.82
C VAL A 122 2.38 6.79 -18.60
N PHE A 123 2.05 5.68 -17.95
CA PHE A 123 1.33 4.58 -18.58
C PHE A 123 -0.09 4.97 -19.00
N TRP A 124 -0.82 5.70 -18.16
CA TRP A 124 -2.14 6.24 -18.52
C TRP A 124 -2.08 7.20 -19.70
N ASN A 125 -1.10 8.09 -19.74
CA ASN A 125 -0.88 8.99 -20.88
C ASN A 125 -0.56 8.22 -22.16
N PHE A 126 0.26 7.18 -22.06
CA PHE A 126 0.58 6.29 -23.18
C PHE A 126 -0.67 5.60 -23.74
N LEU A 127 -1.53 5.05 -22.88
CA LEU A 127 -2.80 4.44 -23.30
C LEU A 127 -3.72 5.47 -23.99
N THR A 128 -3.89 6.63 -23.37
CA THR A 128 -4.75 7.70 -23.87
C THR A 128 -4.26 8.23 -25.23
N SER A 129 -2.95 8.38 -25.40
CA SER A 129 -2.35 8.82 -26.67
C SER A 129 -2.57 7.85 -27.82
N ARG A 130 -2.82 6.57 -27.53
CA ARG A 130 -3.13 5.52 -28.50
C ARG A 130 -4.64 5.32 -28.72
N GLY A 131 -5.48 6.18 -28.15
CA GLY A 131 -6.93 6.12 -28.30
C GLY A 131 -7.64 5.17 -27.33
N PHE A 132 -6.92 4.59 -26.36
CA PHE A 132 -7.52 3.76 -25.31
C PHE A 132 -8.03 4.66 -24.17
N PHE A 133 -9.23 5.20 -24.36
CA PHE A 133 -9.91 5.99 -23.34
C PHE A 133 -10.75 5.11 -22.41
N ALA A 134 -10.99 5.58 -21.18
CA ALA A 134 -11.88 4.89 -20.25
C ALA A 134 -13.31 4.72 -20.80
N GLY A 135 -13.77 5.62 -21.68
CA GLY A 135 -15.09 5.54 -22.31
C GLY A 135 -15.16 4.71 -23.59
N SER A 136 -14.03 4.23 -24.13
CA SER A 136 -14.03 3.54 -25.43
C SER A 136 -14.35 2.05 -25.32
N ASN A 137 -14.02 1.42 -24.20
CA ASN A 137 -14.26 0.00 -23.96
C ASN A 137 -14.45 -0.24 -22.44
N PRO A 138 -15.43 -1.07 -22.02
CA PRO A 138 -15.61 -1.43 -20.61
C PRO A 138 -14.32 -1.96 -19.95
N ALA A 139 -13.48 -2.73 -20.65
CA ALA A 139 -12.21 -3.23 -20.12
C ALA A 139 -11.22 -2.10 -19.79
N ASN A 140 -11.14 -1.07 -20.65
CA ASN A 140 -10.36 0.14 -20.37
C ASN A 140 -10.91 0.85 -19.14
N ALA A 141 -12.24 1.00 -19.03
CA ALA A 141 -12.89 1.64 -17.90
C ALA A 141 -12.49 1.00 -16.57
N PHE A 142 -12.56 -0.33 -16.48
CA PHE A 142 -12.15 -1.06 -15.28
C PHE A 142 -10.66 -0.95 -15.00
N PHE A 143 -9.81 -0.98 -16.03
CA PHE A 143 -8.37 -0.79 -15.87
C PHE A 143 -8.05 0.57 -15.21
N PHE A 144 -8.59 1.67 -15.77
CA PHE A 144 -8.39 3.01 -15.22
C PHE A 144 -8.99 3.15 -13.82
N LEU A 145 -10.17 2.57 -13.58
CA LEU A 145 -10.84 2.61 -12.28
C LEU A 145 -10.01 1.86 -11.21
N LEU A 146 -9.62 0.61 -11.46
CA LEU A 146 -8.90 -0.22 -10.49
C LEU A 146 -7.50 0.33 -10.20
N THR A 147 -6.75 0.69 -11.25
CA THR A 147 -5.40 1.26 -11.09
C THR A 147 -5.46 2.66 -10.48
N GLY A 148 -6.47 3.46 -10.81
CA GLY A 148 -6.68 4.79 -10.23
C GLY A 148 -7.08 4.74 -8.76
N LEU A 149 -7.96 3.82 -8.40
CA LEU A 149 -8.33 3.57 -7.01
C LEU A 149 -7.12 3.10 -6.20
N HIS A 150 -6.30 2.20 -6.76
CA HIS A 150 -5.06 1.80 -6.11
C HIS A 150 -4.09 2.97 -5.91
N ALA A 151 -3.88 3.80 -6.95
CA ALA A 151 -3.05 4.99 -6.86
C ALA A 151 -3.56 5.99 -5.79
N LEU A 152 -4.89 6.17 -5.67
CA LEU A 152 -5.50 7.01 -4.63
C LEU A 152 -5.17 6.50 -3.22
N HIS A 153 -5.26 5.19 -2.99
CA HIS A 153 -4.89 4.60 -1.71
C HIS A 153 -3.39 4.73 -1.42
N LEU A 154 -2.54 4.60 -2.45
CA LEU A 154 -1.10 4.83 -2.32
C LEU A 154 -0.79 6.29 -1.95
N ILE A 155 -1.50 7.26 -2.52
CA ILE A 155 -1.41 8.68 -2.13
C ILE A 155 -1.83 8.87 -0.66
N GLY A 156 -2.91 8.22 -0.22
CA GLY A 156 -3.32 8.20 1.19
C GLY A 156 -2.24 7.61 2.11
N GLY A 157 -1.58 6.53 1.68
CA GLY A 157 -0.42 5.95 2.35
C GLY A 157 0.75 6.92 2.42
N LEU A 158 1.00 7.68 1.35
CA LEU A 158 2.09 8.65 1.28
C LEU A 158 1.93 9.76 2.33
N VAL A 159 0.69 10.16 2.65
CA VAL A 159 0.41 11.06 3.78
C VAL A 159 0.85 10.45 5.10
N ALA A 160 0.52 9.18 5.36
CA ALA A 160 0.96 8.47 6.56
C ALA A 160 2.50 8.33 6.62
N TRP A 161 3.15 8.11 5.47
CA TRP A 161 4.59 8.08 5.33
C TRP A 161 5.25 9.43 5.64
N ILE A 162 4.68 10.56 5.17
CA ILE A 162 5.15 11.92 5.52
C ILE A 162 5.08 12.11 7.04
N VAL A 163 3.96 11.73 7.66
CA VAL A 163 3.79 11.83 9.13
C VAL A 163 4.85 11.00 9.85
N ALA A 164 5.11 9.76 9.41
CA ALA A 164 6.15 8.90 10.01
C ALA A 164 7.56 9.51 9.85
N THR A 165 7.87 10.07 8.67
CA THR A 165 9.17 10.69 8.35
C THR A 165 9.40 11.96 9.16
N VAL A 166 8.36 12.80 9.32
CA VAL A 166 8.42 14.00 10.17
C VAL A 166 8.61 13.63 11.64
N ARG A 167 7.90 12.60 12.13
CA ARG A 167 8.08 12.09 13.50
C ARG A 167 9.50 11.60 13.74
N LEU A 168 10.05 10.80 12.83
CA LEU A 168 11.45 10.34 12.92
C LEU A 168 12.44 11.51 12.93
N SER A 169 12.20 12.53 12.10
CA SER A 169 13.07 13.71 12.02
C SER A 169 13.03 14.53 13.31
N ARG A 170 11.85 14.69 13.93
CA ARG A 170 11.71 15.33 15.25
C ARG A 170 12.40 14.54 16.34
N GLN A 171 12.21 13.21 16.36
CA GLN A 171 12.83 12.33 17.34
C GLN A 171 14.37 12.36 17.28
N ARG A 172 14.97 12.50 16.09
CA ARG A 172 16.42 12.68 15.96
C ARG A 172 16.93 14.01 16.52
N ARG A 173 16.13 15.07 16.45
CA ARG A 173 16.48 16.40 16.97
C ARG A 173 16.29 16.50 18.48
N GLN A 174 15.25 15.85 19.00
CA GLN A 174 14.86 15.87 20.41
C GLN A 174 14.51 14.44 20.84
N PRO A 175 15.52 13.62 21.18
CA PRO A 175 15.31 12.23 21.55
C PRO A 175 14.56 12.15 22.88
N THR A 176 13.35 11.59 22.84
CA THR A 176 12.52 11.29 24.02
C THR A 176 12.04 9.85 23.96
N GLU A 177 11.88 9.17 25.10
CA GLU A 177 11.40 7.78 25.12
C GLU A 177 9.99 7.67 24.52
N GLU A 178 9.11 8.62 24.85
CA GLU A 178 7.76 8.71 24.30
C GLU A 178 7.75 8.93 22.78
N GLY A 179 8.59 9.85 22.29
CA GLY A 179 8.73 10.12 20.86
C GLY A 179 9.28 8.92 20.08
N LEU A 180 10.17 8.13 20.70
CA LEU A 180 10.68 6.89 20.12
C LEU A 180 9.57 5.84 19.97
N ALA A 181 8.76 5.65 21.02
CA ALA A 181 7.64 4.70 21.01
C ALA A 181 6.61 5.07 19.92
N LEU A 182 6.25 6.36 19.82
CA LEU A 182 5.32 6.85 18.78
C LEU A 182 5.89 6.71 17.37
N THR A 183 7.19 6.96 17.19
CA THR A 183 7.85 6.81 15.88
C THR A 183 7.87 5.34 15.46
N LYS A 184 8.23 4.42 16.37
CA LYS A 184 8.18 2.96 16.13
C LYS A 184 6.77 2.51 15.73
N LEU A 185 5.74 2.96 16.45
CA LEU A 185 4.35 2.66 16.13
C LEU A 185 3.95 3.19 14.74
N SER A 186 4.34 4.42 14.40
CA SER A 186 4.02 5.05 13.11
C SER A 186 4.65 4.30 11.93
N ILE A 187 5.91 3.92 12.06
CA ILE A 187 6.62 3.15 11.03
C ILE A 187 6.03 1.75 10.90
N GLU A 188 5.66 1.11 12.01
CA GLU A 188 4.98 -0.19 12.01
C GLU A 188 3.64 -0.14 11.26
N LEU A 189 2.78 0.82 11.58
CA LEU A 189 1.50 1.02 10.89
C LEU A 189 1.70 1.30 9.39
N CYS A 190 2.65 2.18 9.06
CA CYS A 190 3.00 2.51 7.67
C CYS A 190 3.51 1.28 6.90
N THR A 191 4.36 0.46 7.52
CA THR A 191 4.92 -0.76 6.92
C THR A 191 3.81 -1.77 6.64
N THR A 192 2.94 -2.06 7.61
CA THR A 192 1.80 -2.97 7.43
C THR A 192 0.87 -2.51 6.32
N TYR A 193 0.58 -1.20 6.26
CA TYR A 193 -0.24 -0.62 5.19
C TYR A 193 0.41 -0.75 3.81
N TRP A 194 1.73 -0.55 3.70
CA TRP A 194 2.45 -0.69 2.43
C TRP A 194 2.47 -2.13 1.93
N HIS A 195 2.68 -3.10 2.82
CA HIS A 195 2.60 -4.52 2.48
C HIS A 195 1.21 -4.89 1.96
N PHE A 196 0.16 -4.37 2.60
CA PHE A 196 -1.21 -4.54 2.13
C PHE A 196 -1.42 -3.98 0.73
N LEU A 197 -0.96 -2.75 0.46
CA LEU A 197 -1.05 -2.16 -0.88
C LEU A 197 -0.27 -2.97 -1.92
N LEU A 198 0.92 -3.47 -1.58
CA LEU A 198 1.69 -4.35 -2.46
C LEU A 198 0.92 -5.63 -2.79
N VAL A 199 0.30 -6.27 -1.81
CA VAL A 199 -0.51 -7.47 -2.03
C VAL A 199 -1.69 -7.18 -2.95
N VAL A 200 -2.44 -6.10 -2.69
CA VAL A 200 -3.54 -5.66 -3.57
C VAL A 200 -3.03 -5.40 -4.98
N TRP A 201 -1.89 -4.71 -5.13
CA TRP A 201 -1.28 -4.45 -6.43
C TRP A 201 -0.90 -5.74 -7.16
N MET A 202 -0.33 -6.72 -6.46
CA MET A 202 0.00 -8.01 -7.07
C MET A 202 -1.24 -8.75 -7.58
N PHE A 203 -2.37 -8.69 -6.86
CA PHE A 203 -3.64 -9.22 -7.34
C PHE A 203 -4.14 -8.47 -8.58
N LEU A 204 -4.09 -7.13 -8.57
CA LEU A 204 -4.47 -6.31 -9.73
C LEU A 204 -3.56 -6.56 -10.93
N PHE A 205 -2.26 -6.61 -10.71
CA PHE A 205 -1.25 -6.89 -11.73
C PHE A 205 -1.46 -8.28 -12.33
N ALA A 206 -1.66 -9.31 -11.51
CA ALA A 206 -1.94 -10.65 -11.97
C ALA A 206 -3.25 -10.70 -12.79
N LEU A 207 -4.31 -10.05 -12.30
CA LEU A 207 -5.58 -9.98 -13.01
C LEU A 207 -5.41 -9.29 -14.36
N LEU A 208 -4.81 -8.10 -14.40
CA LEU A 208 -4.69 -7.27 -15.61
C LEU A 208 -3.65 -7.81 -16.61
N SER A 209 -2.61 -8.49 -16.13
CA SER A 209 -1.56 -9.10 -16.96
C SER A 209 -1.91 -10.52 -17.41
N SER A 210 -2.97 -11.12 -16.88
CA SER A 210 -3.37 -12.48 -17.28
C SER A 210 -3.96 -12.51 -18.70
N SER A 211 -3.68 -13.59 -19.43
CA SER A 211 -4.13 -13.79 -20.81
C SER A 211 -5.58 -14.30 -20.86
N PRO A 212 -6.30 -14.11 -21.99
CA PRO A 212 -7.64 -14.67 -22.26
C PRO A 212 -7.82 -16.14 -21.79
N SER A 213 -6.80 -16.97 -22.00
CA SER A 213 -6.76 -18.38 -21.58
C SER A 213 -6.77 -18.61 -20.05
N THR A 214 -6.20 -17.71 -19.26
CA THR A 214 -6.21 -17.77 -17.79
C THR A 214 -7.60 -17.40 -17.26
N TYR A 215 -8.26 -16.40 -17.84
CA TYR A 215 -9.64 -16.06 -17.47
C TYR A 215 -10.60 -17.21 -17.80
N ALA A 216 -10.44 -17.84 -18.97
CA ALA A 216 -11.23 -19.02 -19.35
C ALA A 216 -11.00 -20.20 -18.40
N ALA A 217 -9.76 -20.42 -17.93
CA ALA A 217 -9.45 -21.48 -16.96
C ALA A 217 -10.06 -21.21 -15.57
N ILE A 218 -10.02 -19.97 -15.09
CA ILE A 218 -10.64 -19.57 -13.81
C ILE A 218 -12.17 -19.65 -13.92
N ALA A 219 -12.76 -19.20 -15.03
CA ALA A 219 -14.19 -19.32 -15.29
C ALA A 219 -14.64 -20.79 -15.32
N LYS A 220 -13.84 -21.68 -15.94
CA LYS A 220 -14.09 -23.13 -15.91
C LYS A 220 -14.00 -23.72 -14.50
N PHE A 221 -13.04 -23.26 -13.70
CA PHE A 221 -12.89 -23.68 -12.31
C PHE A 221 -14.04 -23.20 -11.42
N CYS A 222 -14.59 -22.02 -11.71
CA CYS A 222 -15.79 -21.47 -11.05
C CYS A 222 -17.11 -22.05 -11.60
N GLY A 223 -17.08 -23.00 -12.54
CA GLY A 223 -18.27 -23.65 -13.09
C GLY A 223 -19.08 -22.82 -14.10
N LEU A 224 -18.47 -21.77 -14.66
CA LEU A 224 -19.08 -20.89 -15.68
C LEU A 224 -18.66 -21.26 -17.11
N GLY A 225 -17.94 -22.37 -17.29
CA GLY A 225 -17.46 -22.84 -18.58
C GLY A 225 -18.02 -24.21 -18.92
N ASP A 226 -19.35 -24.26 -19.08
CA ASP A 226 -20.14 -24.96 -20.10
C ASP A 226 -21.64 -24.71 -19.84
#